data_AF-A0AA88Q7H7-F1
#
_entry.id   AF-A0AA88Q7H7-F1
#
_cell.length_a   1.000
_cell.length_b   1.000
_cell.length_c   1.000
_cell.angle_alpha   90.00
_cell.angle_beta   90.00
_cell.angle_gamma   90.00
#
_symmetry.space_group_name_H-M   'P 1'
#
loop_
_entity.id
_entity.type
_entity.pdbx_description
1 polymer ?
#
loop_
_entity_poly.entity_id
_entity_poly.type
_entity_poly.pdbx_seq_one_letter_code
_entity_poly.pdbx_strand_id
1 'polypeptide(L)'
;MAAPGPGEYFSVGSHVSCITCLGQRLQGEVVAFDYPSKMLTLKCAPSSGKPNLSDVVLVNLAYVSDVDVISDRAETPPPLASLNFNKLVNRARAEKDDKLSQAYAISAGVSVEGQQLFQTIHKTIKDCKWQEKNIIVMDDVVISPPYQVDNCKGKEGSALSHVRKIVEKHFRDLESQKPVQHSQQAQQTQKDSALSS
;
A
#
# COMPACT_ATOMS: atom_id res chain seq x y z
N MET A 1 -21.20 6.67 -38.44
CA MET A 1 -19.81 6.28 -38.11
C MET A 1 -18.96 7.52 -38.29
N ALA A 2 -18.49 8.15 -37.21
CA ALA A 2 -17.54 9.26 -37.35
C ALA A 2 -16.15 8.66 -37.62
N ALA A 3 -15.50 9.09 -38.71
CA ALA A 3 -14.11 8.74 -38.95
C ALA A 3 -13.24 9.29 -37.80
N PRO A 4 -12.18 8.57 -37.38
CA PRO A 4 -11.26 9.09 -36.38
C PRO A 4 -10.72 10.44 -36.82
N GLY A 5 -10.71 11.40 -35.90
CA GLY A 5 -10.18 12.73 -36.17
C GLY A 5 -8.69 12.67 -36.54
N PRO A 6 -8.15 13.65 -37.29
CA PRO A 6 -6.72 13.72 -37.53
C PRO A 6 -5.97 13.75 -36.19
N GLY A 7 -5.18 12.71 -35.91
CA GLY A 7 -4.40 12.58 -34.68
C GLY A 7 -4.92 11.57 -33.65
N GLU A 8 -6.08 10.95 -33.84
CA GLU A 8 -6.55 9.85 -32.97
C GLU A 8 -5.87 8.52 -33.37
N TYR A 9 -4.85 8.10 -32.61
CA TYR A 9 -4.14 6.84 -32.86
C TYR A 9 -4.98 5.61 -32.49
N PHE A 10 -5.64 5.65 -31.32
CA PHE A 10 -6.40 4.53 -30.77
C PHE A 10 -7.68 5.02 -30.09
N SER A 11 -8.82 4.46 -30.46
CA SER A 11 -10.09 4.74 -29.78
C SER A 11 -10.19 3.96 -28.48
N VAL A 12 -10.52 4.64 -27.37
CA VAL A 12 -10.84 3.98 -26.09
C VAL A 12 -11.96 2.95 -26.30
N GLY A 13 -11.75 1.74 -25.76
CA GLY A 13 -12.62 0.56 -25.93
C GLY A 13 -12.25 -0.35 -27.10
N SER A 14 -11.33 0.08 -27.98
CA SER A 14 -10.81 -0.79 -29.06
C SER A 14 -9.86 -1.82 -28.49
N HIS A 15 -9.75 -2.97 -29.14
CA HIS A 15 -8.77 -4.00 -28.81
C HIS A 15 -7.58 -3.88 -29.75
N VAL A 16 -6.38 -3.84 -29.19
CA VAL A 16 -5.13 -3.68 -29.93
C VAL A 16 -4.13 -4.76 -29.55
N SER A 17 -3.24 -5.08 -30.49
CA SER A 17 -2.07 -5.92 -30.28
C SER A 17 -0.83 -5.08 -30.52
N CYS A 18 0.09 -5.09 -29.55
CA CYS A 18 1.37 -4.40 -29.63
C CYS A 18 2.51 -5.43 -29.59
N ILE A 19 3.54 -5.21 -30.38
CA ILE A 19 4.81 -5.96 -30.29
C ILE A 19 5.87 -5.00 -29.78
N THR A 20 6.44 -5.27 -28.61
CA THR A 20 7.52 -4.46 -28.06
C THR A 20 8.78 -4.61 -28.90
N CYS A 21 9.74 -3.68 -28.75
CA CYS A 21 11.05 -3.79 -29.40
C CYS A 21 11.86 -5.04 -29.01
N LEU A 22 11.44 -5.75 -27.96
CA LEU A 22 12.00 -7.05 -27.54
C LEU A 22 11.22 -8.25 -28.10
N GLY A 23 10.24 -8.01 -28.98
CA GLY A 23 9.40 -9.06 -29.58
C GLY A 23 8.28 -9.58 -28.67
N GLN A 24 8.06 -8.97 -27.50
CA GLN A 24 6.96 -9.37 -26.62
C GLN A 24 5.63 -8.89 -27.18
N ARG A 25 4.67 -9.80 -27.36
CA ARG A 25 3.30 -9.43 -27.74
C ARG A 25 2.47 -9.10 -26.50
N LEU A 26 1.79 -7.96 -26.56
CA LEU A 26 0.81 -7.50 -25.57
C LEU A 26 -0.52 -7.28 -26.29
N GLN A 27 -1.62 -7.72 -25.69
CA GLN A 27 -2.95 -7.57 -26.27
C GLN A 27 -3.93 -7.16 -25.17
N GLY A 28 -4.75 -6.15 -25.46
CA GLY A 28 -5.73 -5.66 -24.50
C GLY A 28 -6.66 -4.60 -25.06
N GLU A 29 -7.62 -4.22 -24.23
CA GLU A 29 -8.56 -3.13 -24.49
C GLU A 29 -7.89 -1.79 -24.17
N VAL A 30 -8.00 -0.81 -25.07
CA VAL A 30 -7.48 0.55 -24.89
C VAL A 30 -8.31 1.28 -23.83
N VAL A 31 -7.70 1.62 -22.71
CA VAL A 31 -8.34 2.37 -21.61
C VAL A 31 -8.08 3.86 -21.73
N ALA A 32 -6.86 4.23 -22.12
CA ALA A 32 -6.45 5.62 -22.25
C ALA A 32 -5.25 5.72 -23.20
N PHE A 33 -5.09 6.90 -23.80
CA PHE A 33 -3.92 7.27 -24.59
C PHE A 33 -3.48 8.68 -24.22
N ASP A 34 -2.25 8.82 -23.73
CA ASP A 34 -1.64 10.13 -23.53
C ASP A 34 -0.89 10.54 -24.80
N TYR A 35 -1.44 11.54 -25.50
CA TYR A 35 -0.92 12.00 -26.78
C TYR A 35 0.50 12.60 -26.69
N PRO A 36 0.84 13.48 -25.72
CA PRO A 36 2.17 14.07 -25.65
C PRO A 36 3.28 13.05 -25.40
N SER A 37 3.10 12.12 -24.46
CA SER A 37 4.10 11.10 -24.14
C SER A 37 3.98 9.81 -24.95
N LYS A 38 2.95 9.71 -25.81
CA LYS A 38 2.62 8.51 -26.60
C LYS A 38 2.53 7.25 -25.72
N MET A 39 1.90 7.39 -24.56
CA MET A 39 1.68 6.30 -23.61
C MET A 39 0.31 5.69 -23.83
N LEU A 40 0.27 4.42 -24.21
CA LEU A 40 -0.93 3.63 -24.43
C LEU A 40 -1.22 2.79 -23.18
N THR A 41 -2.42 2.94 -22.61
CA THR A 41 -2.83 2.16 -21.44
C THR A 41 -3.79 1.05 -21.88
N LEU A 42 -3.39 -0.20 -21.65
CA LEU A 42 -4.12 -1.41 -22.00
C LEU A 42 -4.67 -2.09 -20.75
N LYS A 43 -5.92 -2.56 -20.84
CA LYS A 43 -6.50 -3.53 -19.92
C LYS A 43 -6.36 -4.91 -20.55
N CYS A 44 -5.52 -5.73 -19.93
CA CYS A 44 -5.19 -7.08 -20.37
C CYS A 44 -5.89 -8.12 -19.47
N ALA A 45 -5.93 -9.36 -19.95
CA ALA A 45 -6.36 -10.49 -19.13
C ALA A 45 -5.51 -10.60 -17.85
N PRO A 46 -6.11 -10.98 -16.70
CA PRO A 46 -5.41 -11.02 -15.43
C PRO A 46 -4.35 -12.14 -15.40
N SER A 47 -3.09 -11.80 -15.15
CA SER A 47 -2.01 -12.77 -14.90
C SER A 47 -2.23 -13.58 -13.61
N SER A 48 -2.99 -13.03 -12.67
CA SER A 48 -3.32 -13.70 -11.39
C SER A 48 -4.34 -14.85 -11.50
N GLY A 49 -4.98 -15.03 -12.65
CA GLY A 49 -6.05 -16.02 -12.86
C GLY A 49 -7.38 -15.70 -12.16
N LYS A 50 -7.47 -14.58 -11.43
CA LYS A 50 -8.71 -14.15 -10.77
C LYS A 50 -9.61 -13.43 -11.78
N PRO A 51 -10.83 -13.94 -12.06
CA PRO A 51 -11.67 -13.44 -13.15
C PRO A 51 -12.19 -12.01 -12.94
N ASN A 52 -12.25 -11.54 -11.69
CA ASN A 52 -12.74 -10.20 -11.34
C ASN A 52 -11.63 -9.13 -11.33
N LEU A 53 -10.41 -9.49 -11.75
CA LEU A 53 -9.28 -8.58 -11.85
C LEU A 53 -8.87 -8.42 -13.32
N SER A 54 -8.08 -7.40 -13.58
CA SER A 54 -7.46 -7.19 -14.89
C SER A 54 -6.08 -6.61 -14.68
N ASP A 55 -5.17 -6.91 -15.61
CA ASP A 55 -3.84 -6.32 -15.60
C ASP A 55 -3.92 -5.00 -16.38
N VAL A 56 -3.42 -3.92 -15.79
CA VAL A 56 -3.35 -2.62 -16.46
C VAL A 56 -1.90 -2.37 -16.84
N VAL A 57 -1.64 -2.28 -18.15
CA VAL A 57 -0.30 -2.15 -18.71
C VAL A 57 -0.15 -0.78 -19.36
N LEU A 58 0.88 -0.04 -18.99
CA LEU A 58 1.25 1.23 -19.63
C LEU A 58 2.37 0.96 -20.62
N VAL A 59 2.09 1.17 -21.91
CA VAL A 59 2.98 0.89 -23.02
C VAL A 59 3.49 2.22 -23.59
N ASN A 60 4.80 2.44 -23.51
CA ASN A 60 5.44 3.55 -24.21
C ASN A 60 5.64 3.17 -25.68
N LEU A 61 4.92 3.82 -26.58
CA LEU A 61 4.97 3.49 -28.01
C LEU A 61 6.33 3.75 -28.65
N ALA A 62 7.24 4.50 -28.02
CA ALA A 62 8.62 4.63 -28.49
C ALA A 62 9.40 3.30 -28.46
N TYR A 63 8.96 2.34 -27.63
CA TYR A 63 9.57 1.02 -27.49
C TYR A 63 8.69 -0.09 -28.06
N VAL A 64 7.82 0.25 -29.00
CA VAL A 64 6.93 -0.67 -29.68
C VAL A 64 7.32 -0.70 -31.14
N SER A 65 7.62 -1.90 -31.65
CA SER A 65 7.99 -2.10 -33.05
C SER A 65 6.77 -2.14 -33.95
N ASP A 66 5.62 -2.58 -33.43
CA ASP A 66 4.40 -2.74 -34.22
C ASP A 66 3.13 -2.62 -33.38
N VAL A 67 2.07 -2.03 -33.95
CA VAL A 67 0.75 -1.93 -33.31
C VAL A 67 -0.36 -2.12 -34.33
N ASP A 68 -1.23 -3.09 -34.04
CA ASP A 68 -2.42 -3.40 -34.83
C ASP A 68 -3.70 -3.18 -34.01
N VAL A 69 -4.71 -2.60 -34.65
CA VAL A 69 -6.08 -2.60 -34.12
C VAL A 69 -6.75 -3.90 -34.54
N ILE A 70 -7.06 -4.75 -33.55
CA ILE A 70 -7.72 -6.05 -33.78
C ILE A 70 -9.22 -5.88 -33.93
N SER A 71 -9.80 -4.99 -33.12
CA SER A 71 -11.22 -4.67 -33.15
C SER A 71 -11.42 -3.22 -32.73
N ASP A 72 -12.21 -2.49 -33.49
CA ASP A 72 -12.70 -1.18 -33.06
C ASP A 72 -13.66 -1.31 -31.88
N ARG A 73 -13.85 -0.20 -31.15
CA ARG A 73 -14.87 -0.12 -30.09
C ARG A 73 -16.25 -0.42 -30.66
N ALA A 74 -16.98 -1.36 -30.03
CA ALA A 74 -18.35 -1.66 -30.41
C ALA A 74 -19.33 -0.59 -29.90
N GLU A 75 -19.09 -0.08 -28.69
CA GLU A 75 -19.97 0.87 -28.00
C GLU A 75 -19.18 2.04 -27.42
N THR A 76 -19.89 3.12 -27.08
CA THR A 76 -19.25 4.25 -26.38
C THR A 76 -19.02 3.83 -24.93
N PRO A 77 -17.78 3.94 -24.41
CA PRO A 77 -17.50 3.61 -23.01
C PRO A 77 -18.37 4.41 -22.05
N PRO A 78 -18.72 3.85 -20.88
CA PRO A 78 -19.48 4.58 -19.87
C PRO A 78 -18.72 5.85 -19.44
N PRO A 79 -19.44 6.91 -19.06
CA PRO A 79 -18.80 8.11 -18.57
C PRO A 79 -17.98 7.80 -17.32
N LEU A 80 -16.86 8.50 -17.17
CA LEU A 80 -16.01 8.36 -15.99
C LEU A 80 -16.78 8.70 -14.72
N ALA A 81 -16.56 7.92 -13.67
CA ALA A 81 -17.14 8.21 -12.37
C ALA A 81 -16.64 9.57 -11.85
N SER A 82 -17.55 10.38 -11.31
CA SER A 82 -17.19 11.66 -10.69
C SER A 82 -16.30 11.42 -9.47
N LEU A 83 -15.20 12.15 -9.37
CA LEU A 83 -14.32 12.10 -8.21
C LEU A 83 -14.86 12.95 -7.07
N ASN A 84 -14.78 12.43 -5.84
CA ASN A 84 -15.05 13.22 -4.65
C ASN A 84 -13.77 13.96 -4.22
N PHE A 85 -13.59 15.19 -4.72
CA PHE A 85 -12.41 16.01 -4.44
C PHE A 85 -12.17 16.24 -2.95
N ASN A 86 -13.22 16.43 -2.16
CA ASN A 86 -13.09 16.60 -0.71
C ASN A 86 -12.45 15.38 -0.04
N LYS A 87 -12.90 14.17 -0.42
CA LYS A 87 -12.27 12.92 0.07
C LYS A 87 -10.82 12.81 -0.37
N LEU A 88 -10.50 13.16 -1.61
CA LEU A 88 -9.13 13.11 -2.13
C LEU A 88 -8.21 14.09 -1.41
N VAL A 89 -8.65 15.33 -1.22
CA VAL A 89 -7.88 16.38 -0.52
C VAL A 89 -7.67 16.01 0.95
N ASN A 90 -8.69 15.46 1.62
CA ASN A 90 -8.56 15.02 3.01
C ASN A 90 -7.60 13.83 3.14
N ARG A 91 -7.65 12.87 2.20
CA ARG A 91 -6.69 11.76 2.15
C ARG A 91 -5.26 12.27 1.92
N ALA A 92 -5.07 13.20 0.99
CA ALA A 92 -3.75 13.78 0.72
C ALA A 92 -3.19 14.54 1.94
N ARG A 93 -4.02 15.30 2.65
CA ARG A 93 -3.63 15.97 3.90
C ARG A 93 -3.26 14.96 4.99
N ALA A 94 -4.10 13.96 5.24
CA ALA A 94 -3.83 12.92 6.24
C ALA A 94 -2.51 12.18 5.96
N GLU A 95 -2.25 11.76 4.72
CA GLU A 95 -0.99 11.11 4.34
C GLU A 95 0.23 12.02 4.55
N LYS A 96 0.09 13.32 4.25
CA LYS A 96 1.15 14.30 4.50
C LYS A 96 1.43 14.42 5.99
N ASP A 97 0.41 14.57 6.81
CA ASP A 97 0.54 14.74 8.26
C ASP A 97 1.12 13.49 8.91
N ASP A 98 0.72 12.29 8.47
CA ASP A 98 1.27 11.01 8.91
C ASP A 98 2.77 10.89 8.59
N LYS A 99 3.17 11.29 7.38
CA LYS A 99 4.59 11.29 6.98
C LYS A 99 5.43 12.31 7.73
N LEU A 100 4.90 13.50 7.99
CA LEU A 100 5.56 14.51 8.80
C LEU A 100 5.75 14.03 10.25
N SER A 101 4.72 13.39 10.83
CA SER A 101 4.79 12.78 12.16
C SER A 101 5.84 11.67 12.22
N GLN A 102 5.91 10.80 11.20
CA GLN A 102 6.93 9.76 11.11
C GLN A 102 8.34 10.35 11.01
N ALA A 103 8.54 11.36 10.17
CA ALA A 103 9.83 12.04 10.02
C ALA A 103 10.27 12.74 11.32
N TYR A 104 9.32 13.37 12.03
CA TYR A 104 9.56 13.95 13.35
C TYR A 104 10.11 12.91 14.33
N ALA A 105 9.43 11.77 14.47
CA ALA A 105 9.84 10.72 15.41
C ALA A 105 11.26 10.20 15.13
N ILE A 106 11.60 10.03 13.85
CA ILE A 106 12.95 9.65 13.41
C ILE A 106 13.96 10.73 13.82
N SER A 107 13.67 12.00 13.51
CA SER A 107 14.57 13.12 13.84
C SER A 107 14.77 13.32 15.35
N ALA A 108 13.74 13.03 16.15
CA ALA A 108 13.78 13.10 17.61
C ALA A 108 14.52 11.91 18.24
N GLY A 109 14.92 10.89 17.46
CA GLY A 109 15.60 9.70 17.96
C GLY A 109 14.68 8.80 18.79
N VAL A 110 13.41 8.68 18.39
CA VAL A 110 12.45 7.73 18.96
C VAL A 110 12.80 6.32 18.49
N SER A 111 12.74 5.33 19.40
CA SER A 111 13.03 3.94 19.08
C SER A 111 12.02 3.34 18.09
N VAL A 112 12.40 2.27 17.38
CA VAL A 112 11.52 1.61 16.42
C VAL A 112 10.25 1.10 17.09
N GLU A 113 10.37 0.60 18.33
CA GLU A 113 9.24 0.14 19.15
C GLU A 113 8.26 1.28 19.45
N GLY A 114 8.79 2.46 19.83
CA GLY A 114 7.96 3.65 20.05
C GLY A 114 7.24 4.10 18.79
N GLN A 115 7.93 4.09 17.64
CA GLN A 115 7.33 4.42 16.35
C GLN A 115 6.21 3.44 15.96
N GLN A 116 6.43 2.14 16.17
CA GLN A 116 5.44 1.10 15.90
C GLN A 116 4.22 1.24 16.83
N LEU A 117 4.43 1.49 18.12
CA LEU A 117 3.35 1.70 19.06
C LEU A 117 2.51 2.92 18.69
N PHE A 118 3.14 4.04 18.33
CA PHE A 118 2.44 5.23 17.85
C PHE A 118 1.56 4.92 16.65
N GLN A 119 2.06 4.16 15.67
CA GLN A 119 1.27 3.76 14.51
C GLN A 119 0.07 2.89 14.90
N THR A 120 0.22 1.97 15.86
CA THR A 120 -0.90 1.18 16.38
C THR A 120 -1.94 2.07 17.05
N ILE A 121 -1.51 3.00 17.92
CA ILE A 121 -2.41 3.94 18.58
C ILE A 121 -3.11 4.83 17.54
N HIS A 122 -2.37 5.42 16.58
CA HIS A 122 -2.91 6.31 15.56
C HIS A 122 -3.93 5.65 14.60
N LYS A 123 -3.86 4.32 14.45
CA LYS A 123 -4.87 3.54 13.72
C LYS A 123 -6.18 3.42 14.49
N THR A 124 -6.13 3.40 15.82
CA THR A 124 -7.30 3.24 16.70
C THR A 124 -7.85 4.59 17.18
N ILE A 125 -6.98 5.54 17.51
CA ILE A 125 -7.29 6.85 18.07
C ILE A 125 -6.54 7.89 17.21
N LYS A 126 -7.29 8.70 16.45
CA LYS A 126 -6.70 9.72 15.58
C LYS A 126 -6.15 10.92 16.33
N ASP A 127 -6.66 11.17 17.53
CA ASP A 127 -6.16 12.22 18.40
C ASP A 127 -4.95 11.73 19.22
N CYS A 128 -3.81 11.61 18.55
CA CYS A 128 -2.53 11.41 19.20
C CYS A 128 -1.41 12.15 18.47
N LYS A 129 -0.40 12.60 19.21
CA LYS A 129 0.72 13.40 18.69
C LYS A 129 2.00 13.10 19.43
N TRP A 130 3.11 13.46 18.81
CA TRP A 130 4.40 13.44 19.47
C TRP A 130 4.61 14.70 20.31
N GLN A 131 5.20 14.54 21.48
CA GLN A 131 5.79 15.61 22.27
C GLN A 131 7.18 15.16 22.69
N GLU A 132 8.21 15.71 22.04
CA GLU A 132 9.57 15.21 22.14
C GLU A 132 9.62 13.71 21.77
N LYS A 133 9.97 12.85 22.74
CA LYS A 133 9.95 11.39 22.58
C LYS A 133 8.67 10.75 23.10
N ASN A 134 7.74 11.51 23.67
CA ASN A 134 6.53 10.98 24.27
C ASN A 134 5.37 10.92 23.26
N ILE A 135 4.50 9.93 23.43
CA ILE A 135 3.22 9.85 22.71
C ILE A 135 2.16 10.48 23.61
N ILE A 136 1.49 11.51 23.12
CA ILE A 136 0.35 12.15 23.78
C ILE A 136 -0.92 11.66 23.11
N VAL A 137 -1.84 11.09 23.88
CA VAL A 137 -3.11 10.56 23.39
C VAL A 137 -4.25 11.33 24.05
N MET A 138 -5.11 11.93 23.22
CA MET A 138 -6.27 12.75 23.63
C MET A 138 -5.93 13.87 24.62
N ASP A 139 -4.68 14.36 24.62
CA ASP A 139 -4.13 15.31 25.60
C ASP A 139 -4.26 14.90 27.09
N ASP A 140 -4.73 13.68 27.37
CA ASP A 140 -5.03 13.15 28.70
C ASP A 140 -4.01 12.09 29.16
N VAL A 141 -3.38 11.39 28.21
CA VAL A 141 -2.46 10.28 28.48
C VAL A 141 -1.13 10.50 27.79
N VAL A 142 -0.05 10.34 28.54
CA VAL A 142 1.34 10.43 28.10
C VAL A 142 1.97 9.05 28.19
N ILE A 143 2.54 8.57 27.09
CA ILE A 143 3.34 7.34 27.03
C ILE A 143 4.79 7.74 26.77
N SER A 144 5.65 7.46 27.73
CA SER A 144 7.08 7.78 27.67
C SER A 144 7.93 6.55 27.35
N PRO A 145 9.16 6.70 26.81
CA PRO A 145 10.11 5.58 26.71
C PRO A 145 10.27 4.85 28.05
N PRO A 146 10.43 3.51 28.08
CA PRO A 146 10.53 2.57 26.96
C PRO A 146 9.18 2.07 26.39
N TYR A 147 8.12 2.89 26.49
CA TYR A 147 6.81 2.68 25.85
C TYR A 147 6.06 1.42 26.31
N GLN A 148 6.28 1.00 27.56
CA GLN A 148 5.54 -0.10 28.17
C GLN A 148 4.23 0.37 28.78
N VAL A 149 3.38 -0.58 29.17
CA VAL A 149 2.09 -0.33 29.83
C VAL A 149 2.28 0.53 31.09
N ASP A 150 3.34 0.24 31.86
CA ASP A 150 3.70 0.97 33.08
C ASP A 150 4.20 2.40 32.81
N ASN A 151 4.61 2.71 31.57
CA ASN A 151 5.03 4.05 31.16
C ASN A 151 3.85 4.94 30.70
N CYS A 152 2.63 4.41 30.71
CA CYS A 152 1.41 5.18 30.47
C CYS A 152 0.99 5.94 31.73
N LYS A 153 1.01 7.27 31.65
CA LYS A 153 0.64 8.18 32.74
C LYS A 153 -0.49 9.09 32.29
N GLY A 154 -1.46 9.35 33.16
CA GLY A 154 -2.61 10.21 32.89
C GLY A 154 -3.52 10.26 34.11
N LYS A 155 -4.64 10.96 34.02
CA LYS A 155 -5.67 10.90 35.06
C LYS A 155 -6.26 9.49 35.13
N GLU A 156 -6.46 8.98 36.33
CA GLU A 156 -7.14 7.70 36.54
C GLU A 156 -8.55 7.76 35.93
N GLY A 157 -8.89 6.75 35.12
CA GLY A 157 -10.16 6.73 34.40
C GLY A 157 -10.16 5.86 33.15
N SER A 158 -11.21 6.04 32.33
CA SER A 158 -11.45 5.25 31.13
C SER A 158 -10.39 5.48 30.05
N ALA A 159 -9.93 6.73 29.86
CA ALA A 159 -8.92 7.07 28.86
C ALA A 159 -7.60 6.33 29.10
N LEU A 160 -7.04 6.43 30.32
CA LEU A 160 -5.81 5.74 30.70
C LEU A 160 -5.96 4.22 30.58
N SER A 161 -7.08 3.68 31.05
CA SER A 161 -7.39 2.25 30.97
C SER A 161 -7.50 1.75 29.52
N HIS A 162 -8.07 2.56 28.62
CA HIS A 162 -8.20 2.23 27.21
C HIS A 162 -6.83 2.26 26.51
N VAL A 163 -6.02 3.28 26.77
CA VAL A 163 -4.66 3.38 26.21
C VAL A 163 -3.79 2.21 26.66
N ARG A 164 -3.80 1.85 27.96
CA ARG A 164 -3.08 0.67 28.47
C ARG A 164 -3.47 -0.62 27.74
N LYS A 165 -4.77 -0.85 27.51
CA LYS A 165 -5.25 -2.01 26.73
C LYS A 165 -4.74 -2.02 25.28
N ILE A 166 -4.64 -0.86 24.62
CA ILE A 166 -4.06 -0.78 23.27
C ILE A 166 -2.59 -1.15 23.31
N VAL A 167 -1.83 -0.65 24.30
CA VAL A 167 -0.40 -0.95 24.47
C VAL A 167 -0.19 -2.44 24.77
N GLU A 168 -0.97 -3.03 25.67
CA GLU A 168 -0.95 -4.48 25.95
C GLU A 168 -1.24 -5.31 24.69
N LYS A 169 -2.26 -4.93 23.93
CA LYS A 169 -2.62 -5.60 22.67
C LYS A 169 -1.49 -5.49 21.65
N HIS A 170 -0.87 -4.31 21.51
CA HIS A 170 0.24 -4.09 20.59
C HIS A 170 1.38 -5.10 20.83
N PHE A 171 1.81 -5.26 22.09
CA PHE A 171 2.88 -6.21 22.42
C PHE A 171 2.45 -7.66 22.19
N ARG A 172 1.22 -8.03 22.54
CA ARG A 172 0.67 -9.37 22.28
C ARG A 172 0.62 -9.71 20.78
N ASP A 173 0.21 -8.75 19.95
CA ASP A 173 0.14 -8.91 18.50
C ASP A 173 1.55 -9.04 17.89
N LEU A 174 2.54 -8.30 18.40
CA LEU A 174 3.94 -8.42 18.01
C LEU A 174 4.54 -9.78 18.37
N GLU A 175 4.27 -10.30 19.58
CA GLU A 175 4.71 -11.64 19.99
C GLU A 175 4.12 -12.73 19.11
N SER A 176 2.85 -12.60 18.75
CA SER A 176 2.14 -13.55 17.88
C SER A 176 2.66 -13.54 16.43
N GLN A 177 3.30 -12.45 16.01
CA GLN A 177 3.88 -12.30 14.66
C GLN A 177 5.35 -12.71 14.57
N LYS A 178 6.04 -12.95 15.70
CA LYS A 178 7.41 -13.51 15.66
C LYS A 178 7.32 -14.94 15.12
N PRO A 179 7.92 -15.26 13.95
CA PRO A 179 7.93 -16.63 13.46
C PRO A 179 8.62 -17.52 14.49
N VAL A 180 7.99 -18.66 14.79
CA VAL A 180 8.52 -19.71 15.66
C VAL A 180 9.77 -20.30 15.01
N GLN A 181 10.92 -19.64 15.15
CA GLN A 181 12.23 -20.09 14.69
C GLN A 181 13.12 -20.60 15.84
N HIS A 182 12.53 -21.13 16.92
CA HIS A 182 13.32 -21.61 18.06
C HIS A 182 12.94 -22.99 18.62
N SER A 183 12.45 -23.92 17.79
CA SER A 183 12.19 -25.30 18.23
C SER A 183 12.79 -26.41 17.35
N GLN A 184 13.54 -26.10 16.28
CA GLN A 184 14.15 -27.14 15.43
C GLN A 184 15.64 -27.42 15.65
N GLN A 185 16.38 -26.56 16.39
CA GLN A 185 17.80 -26.82 16.65
C GLN A 185 18.09 -27.78 17.83
N ALA A 186 17.09 -28.17 18.63
CA ALA A 186 17.31 -29.09 19.76
C ALA A 186 17.13 -30.58 19.40
N GLN A 187 16.65 -30.93 18.20
CA GLN A 187 16.45 -32.32 17.78
C GLN A 187 17.49 -32.86 16.80
N GLN A 188 18.39 -32.02 16.27
CA GLN A 188 19.39 -32.46 15.31
C GLN A 188 20.66 -33.03 15.97
N THR A 189 20.95 -32.66 17.22
CA THR A 189 22.13 -33.13 17.96
C THR A 189 22.02 -34.56 18.51
N GLN A 190 20.85 -35.21 18.44
CA GLN A 190 20.69 -36.62 18.85
C GLN A 190 20.68 -37.61 17.68
N LYS A 191 20.63 -37.16 16.43
CA LYS A 191 20.57 -38.07 15.27
C LYS A 191 21.96 -38.41 14.71
N ASP A 192 22.95 -37.55 14.91
CA ASP A 192 24.31 -37.77 14.40
C ASP A 192 25.17 -38.68 15.29
N SER A 193 24.78 -38.92 16.56
CA SER A 193 25.50 -39.87 17.43
C SER A 193 25.09 -41.33 17.21
N ALA A 194 23.95 -41.60 16.59
CA ALA A 194 23.44 -42.96 16.36
C ALA A 194 23.91 -43.59 15.02
N LEU A 195 24.62 -42.83 14.17
CA LEU A 195 25.12 -43.29 12.88
C LEU A 195 26.63 -43.57 12.86
N SER A 196 27.31 -43.45 14.00
CA SER A 196 28.76 -43.70 14.12
C SER A 196 29.11 -44.80 15.14
N SER A 197 28.23 -45.78 15.37
CA SER A 197 28.55 -46.97 16.17
C SER A 197 28.21 -48.26 15.44
#